data_AF-A0A8J6GLG7-F1
#
_entry.id   AF-A0A8J6GLG7-F1
#
_cell.length_a   1.000
_cell.length_b   1.000
_cell.length_c   1.000
_cell.angle_alpha   90.00
_cell.angle_beta   90.00
_cell.angle_gamma   90.00
#
_symmetry.space_group_name_H-M   'P 1'
#
loop_
_entity.id
_entity.type
_entity.pdbx_description
1 polymer ?
#
loop_
_entity_poly.entity_id
_entity_poly.type
_entity_poly.pdbx_seq_one_letter_code
_entity_poly.pdbx_strand_id
1 'polypeptide(L)'
;MGTEGIMTLITSEPPQLRSGCFLTAVRASLLLRCQSRIVRNLPANQKPDCRPYWEKDDPSMPLPFDLTEVVSELRSKLLGPKA
;
A
#
# COMPACT_ATOMS: atom_id res chain seq x y z
N MET A 1 3.47 -21.11 -13.81
CA MET A 1 2.77 -19.81 -13.67
C MET A 1 3.77 -18.84 -13.08
N GLY A 2 4.50 -18.17 -13.97
CA GLY A 2 5.73 -17.44 -13.65
C GLY A 2 5.47 -16.11 -12.96
N THR A 3 6.47 -15.65 -12.23
CA THR A 3 6.61 -14.31 -11.63
C THR A 3 6.38 -13.15 -12.61
N GLU A 4 6.40 -13.44 -13.91
CA GLU A 4 6.05 -12.52 -15.00
C GLU A 4 4.58 -12.04 -14.96
N GLY A 5 3.67 -12.87 -14.42
CA GLY A 5 2.26 -12.50 -14.28
C GLY A 5 2.00 -11.43 -13.20
N ILE A 6 2.82 -11.41 -12.14
CA ILE A 6 2.67 -10.45 -11.04
C ILE A 6 3.21 -9.08 -11.45
N MET A 7 4.30 -9.03 -12.23
CA MET A 7 4.88 -7.77 -12.70
C MET A 7 3.99 -7.06 -13.73
N THR A 8 3.18 -7.81 -14.48
CA THR A 8 2.25 -7.27 -15.49
C THR A 8 1.04 -6.56 -14.87
N LEU A 9 0.60 -6.94 -13.66
CA LEU A 9 -0.50 -6.25 -12.97
C LEU A 9 -0.10 -4.86 -12.44
N ILE A 10 1.19 -4.62 -12.25
CA ILE A 10 1.71 -3.34 -11.74
C ILE A 10 1.81 -2.30 -12.87
N THR A 11 1.93 -2.73 -14.13
CA THR A 11 2.17 -1.82 -15.27
C THR A 11 0.90 -1.29 -15.94
N SER A 12 -0.27 -1.85 -15.65
CA SER A 12 -1.54 -1.50 -16.29
C SER A 12 -2.17 -0.16 -15.84
N GLU A 13 -1.65 0.50 -14.81
CA GLU A 13 -2.25 1.73 -14.28
C GLU A 13 -1.70 3.02 -14.92
N PRO A 14 -2.57 4.01 -15.22
CA PRO A 14 -2.19 5.24 -15.90
C PRO A 14 -1.13 6.02 -15.10
N PRO A 15 -0.15 6.65 -15.80
CA PRO A 15 1.07 7.17 -15.18
C PRO A 15 0.83 8.24 -14.09
N GLN A 16 -0.29 8.97 -14.17
CA GLN A 16 -0.67 10.00 -13.19
C GLN A 16 -1.16 9.42 -11.85
N LEU A 17 -1.56 8.15 -11.84
CA LEU A 17 -2.09 7.45 -10.67
C LEU A 17 -1.03 6.62 -9.97
N ARG A 18 0.10 6.37 -10.65
CA ARG A 18 1.16 5.49 -10.19
C ARG A 18 1.83 5.94 -8.91
N SER A 19 2.00 7.24 -8.66
CA SER A 19 2.74 7.69 -7.48
C SER A 19 1.97 7.42 -6.17
N GLY A 20 0.69 7.77 -6.10
CA GLY A 20 -0.15 7.50 -4.92
C GLY A 20 -0.41 6.01 -4.70
N CYS A 21 -0.69 5.27 -5.78
CA CYS A 21 -0.98 3.84 -5.68
C CYS A 21 0.27 3.01 -5.36
N PHE A 22 1.44 3.46 -5.82
CA PHE A 22 2.72 2.88 -5.44
C PHE A 22 2.99 3.06 -3.94
N LEU A 23 2.76 4.25 -3.38
CA LEU A 23 2.89 4.46 -1.93
C LEU A 23 1.95 3.57 -1.11
N THR A 24 0.68 3.43 -1.52
CA THR A 24 -0.28 2.50 -0.88
C THR A 24 0.18 1.04 -0.98
N ALA A 25 0.62 0.62 -2.17
CA ALA A 25 1.12 -0.74 -2.40
C ALA A 25 2.39 -1.06 -1.60
N VAL A 26 3.32 -0.09 -1.50
CA VAL A 26 4.53 -0.22 -0.68
C VAL A 26 4.17 -0.39 0.80
N ARG A 27 3.28 0.45 1.34
CA ARG A 27 2.79 0.34 2.72
C ARG A 27 2.13 -1.01 3.00
N ALA A 28 1.24 -1.46 2.11
CA ALA A 28 0.57 -2.74 2.24
C ALA A 28 1.55 -3.93 2.17
N SER A 29 2.51 -3.89 1.23
CA SER A 29 3.52 -4.94 1.09
C SER A 29 4.47 -5.03 2.29
N LEU A 30 4.81 -3.89 2.90
CA LEU A 30 5.61 -3.84 4.13
C LEU A 30 4.86 -4.48 5.29
N LEU A 31 3.58 -4.15 5.50
CA LEU A 31 2.76 -4.78 6.53
C LEU A 31 2.63 -6.30 6.32
N LEU A 32 2.40 -6.75 5.08
CA LEU A 32 2.31 -8.18 4.77
C LEU A 32 3.61 -8.92 5.06
N ARG A 33 4.77 -8.32 4.75
CA ARG A 33 6.08 -8.89 5.07
C ARG A 33 6.32 -8.99 6.57
N CYS A 34 5.98 -7.92 7.29
CA CYS A 34 6.05 -7.86 8.74
C CYS A 34 5.15 -8.88 9.45
N GLN A 35 3.97 -9.16 8.91
CA GLN A 35 3.02 -10.11 9.52
C GLN A 35 3.27 -11.57 9.10
N SER A 36 4.25 -11.83 8.23
CA SER A 36 4.55 -13.16 7.74
C SER A 36 4.93 -14.14 8.86
N ARG A 37 4.64 -15.42 8.67
CA ARG A 37 4.98 -16.49 9.65
C ARG A 37 6.47 -16.53 9.99
N ILE A 38 7.33 -16.26 9.01
CA ILE A 38 8.78 -16.23 9.18
C ILE A 38 9.16 -15.16 10.21
N VAL A 39 8.62 -13.93 10.05
CA VAL A 39 8.89 -12.82 10.96
C VAL A 39 8.33 -13.06 12.36
N ARG A 40 7.17 -13.71 12.48
CA ARG A 40 6.59 -14.04 13.80
C ARG A 40 7.49 -14.99 14.62
N ASN A 41 8.20 -15.88 13.94
CA ASN A 41 9.10 -16.86 14.55
C ASN A 41 10.53 -16.33 14.77
N LEU A 42 10.86 -15.12 14.31
CA LEU A 42 12.15 -14.50 14.59
C LEU A 42 12.25 -14.04 16.05
N PRO A 43 13.44 -14.12 16.67
CA PRO A 43 13.69 -13.52 17.97
C PRO A 43 13.53 -12.00 17.90
N ALA A 44 13.20 -11.37 19.04
CA ALA A 44 12.80 -9.95 19.08
C ALA A 44 13.85 -8.99 18.51
N ASN A 45 15.15 -9.30 18.65
CA ASN A 45 16.25 -8.51 18.11
C ASN A 45 16.41 -8.59 16.58
N GLN A 46 15.74 -9.53 15.92
CA GLN A 46 15.78 -9.73 14.47
C GLN A 46 14.46 -9.38 13.80
N LYS A 47 13.44 -8.96 14.55
CA LYS A 47 12.16 -8.55 13.97
C LYS A 47 12.33 -7.23 13.23
N PRO A 48 11.91 -7.14 11.96
CA PRO A 48 11.94 -5.89 11.21
C PRO A 48 11.02 -4.87 11.88
N ASP A 49 11.47 -3.62 11.93
CA ASP A 49 10.66 -2.52 12.44
C ASP A 49 9.64 -2.09 11.38
N CYS A 50 8.37 -2.22 11.70
CA CYS A 50 7.26 -1.98 10.79
C CYS A 50 6.75 -0.54 10.94
N ARG A 51 7.68 0.41 10.81
CA ARG A 51 7.44 1.84 10.98
C ARG A 51 7.74 2.61 9.70
N PRO A 52 7.05 3.74 9.45
CA PRO A 52 5.99 4.31 10.28
C PRO A 52 4.65 3.58 10.08
N TYR A 53 3.95 3.33 11.19
CA TYR A 53 2.57 2.83 11.25
C TYR A 53 1.82 3.69 12.27
N TRP A 54 0.59 4.05 11.94
CA TRP A 54 -0.30 4.84 12.79
C TRP A 54 -1.73 4.33 12.61
N GLU A 55 -2.52 4.45 13.67
CA GLU A 55 -3.94 4.08 13.66
C GLU A 55 -4.76 5.11 12.87
N LYS A 56 -5.95 4.69 12.42
CA LYS A 56 -6.85 5.56 11.63
C LYS A 56 -7.18 6.86 12.37
N ASP A 57 -7.22 6.81 13.70
CA ASP A 57 -7.63 7.91 14.56
C ASP A 57 -6.44 8.66 15.21
N ASP A 58 -5.21 8.46 14.73
CA ASP A 58 -4.05 9.18 15.26
C ASP A 58 -4.12 10.68 14.88
N PRO A 59 -4.32 11.60 15.84
CA PRO A 59 -4.49 13.02 15.56
C PRO A 59 -3.19 13.70 15.10
N SER A 60 -2.04 13.05 15.27
CA SER A 60 -0.74 13.54 14.78
C SER A 60 -0.57 13.33 13.28
N MET A 61 -1.44 12.52 12.67
CA MET A 61 -1.32 12.08 11.28
C MET A 61 -2.47 12.63 10.44
N PRO A 62 -2.21 13.55 9.50
CA PRO A 62 -3.25 14.23 8.72
C PRO A 62 -3.91 13.34 7.66
N LEU A 63 -3.34 12.16 7.39
CA LEU A 63 -3.86 11.21 6.40
C LEU A 63 -3.91 9.81 7.01
N PRO A 64 -4.92 9.00 6.60
CA PRO A 64 -4.98 7.61 7.04
C PRO A 64 -3.78 6.82 6.51
N PHE A 65 -3.40 5.79 7.25
CA PHE A 65 -2.34 4.89 6.83
C PHE A 65 -2.71 4.16 5.53
N ASP A 66 -3.93 3.62 5.49
CA ASP A 66 -4.54 3.05 4.28
C ASP A 66 -5.16 4.17 3.43
N LEU A 67 -4.60 4.37 2.23
CA LEU A 67 -5.04 5.38 1.29
C LEU A 67 -6.01 4.84 0.23
N THR A 68 -6.48 3.59 0.35
CA THR A 68 -7.34 2.95 -0.66
C THR A 68 -8.60 3.77 -0.96
N GLU A 69 -9.29 4.25 0.08
CA GLU A 69 -10.47 5.11 -0.08
C GLU A 69 -10.12 6.45 -0.75
N VAL A 70 -9.06 7.11 -0.29
CA VAL A 70 -8.58 8.39 -0.84
C VAL A 70 -8.20 8.25 -2.31
N VAL A 71 -7.49 7.17 -2.67
CA VAL A 71 -7.12 6.86 -4.05
C VAL A 71 -8.36 6.58 -4.89
N SER A 72 -9.33 5.83 -4.39
CA SER A 72 -10.58 5.53 -5.09
C SER A 72 -11.38 6.80 -5.39
N GLU A 73 -11.48 7.71 -4.42
CA GLU A 73 -12.16 8.99 -4.57
C GLU A 73 -11.45 9.88 -5.61
N LEU A 74 -10.12 9.99 -5.54
CA LEU A 74 -9.32 10.75 -6.50
C LEU A 74 -9.47 10.18 -7.92
N ARG A 75 -9.48 8.85 -8.07
CA ARG A 75 -9.73 8.19 -9.36
C ARG A 75 -11.09 8.56 -9.93
N SER A 76 -12.14 8.49 -9.11
CA SER A 76 -13.50 8.82 -9.51
C SER A 76 -13.60 10.29 -9.97
N LYS A 77 -12.96 11.21 -9.24
CA LYS A 77 -12.93 12.64 -9.59
C LYS A 77 -12.13 12.94 -10.86
N LEU A 78 -11.01 12.25 -11.08
CA LEU A 78 -10.12 12.48 -12.23
C LEU A 78 -10.61 11.84 -13.52
N LEU A 79 -11.28 10.68 -13.43
CA LEU A 79 -11.77 9.96 -14.61
C LEU A 79 -13.14 10.45 -15.10
N GLY A 80 -13.85 11.25 -14.29
CA GLY A 80 -15.18 11.78 -14.61
C GLY A 80 -16.22 10.66 -14.85
N PRO A 81 -17.52 11.00 -14.99
CA PRO A 81 -18.46 10.05 -15.56
C PRO A 81 -17.97 9.69 -16.97
N LYS A 82 -17.82 8.38 -17.25
CA LYS A 82 -17.49 7.85 -18.57
C LYS A 82 -18.52 8.41 -19.56
N ALA A 83 -18.09 9.33 -20.43
CA ALA A 83 -18.87 9.83 -21.55
C ALA A 83 -19.17 8.72 -22.55
#